data_AF-A0A9W6ZQF5-F1
#
_entry.id   AF-A0A9W6ZQF5-F1
#
_cell.length_a   1.000
_cell.length_b   1.000
_cell.length_c   1.000
_cell.angle_alpha   90.00
_cell.angle_beta   90.00
_cell.angle_gamma   90.00
#
_symmetry.space_group_name_H-M   'P 1'
#
loop_
_entity.id
_entity.type
_entity.pdbx_description
1 polymer ?
#
loop_
_entity_poly.entity_id
_entity_poly.type
_entity_poly.pdbx_seq_one_letter_code
_entity_poly.pdbx_strand_id
1 'polypeptide(L)'
;LHASLQYLQKALKIEGRLEKVDNPADTHLNACAVLSQLGRHQSALEHAQSALILLQEELFNGVNPLQDEAEPPKADRIAVLSIAYHNIGVEQEFLKKFDQSLSSYRKGVEVAERYLGPDHSITVTLRNSCVAARRAIVAKDPQARTQLESKKKKGKKKAKGKVKPETGGMISPRG
;
A
#
# COMPACT_ATOMS: atom_id res chain seq x y z
N LEU A 1 -8.31 15.71 22.74
CA LEU A 1 -7.07 15.33 22.03
C LEU A 1 -5.83 15.24 22.92
N HIS A 2 -5.55 16.20 23.81
CA HIS A 2 -4.32 16.18 24.63
C HIS A 2 -4.18 14.95 25.55
N ALA A 3 -5.26 14.47 26.15
CA ALA A 3 -5.24 13.26 26.97
C ALA A 3 -4.85 12.00 26.14
N SER A 4 -5.38 11.86 24.93
CA SER A 4 -5.08 10.72 24.04
C SER A 4 -3.60 10.63 23.70
N LEU A 5 -2.95 11.78 23.41
CA LEU A 5 -1.51 11.82 23.16
C LEU A 5 -0.69 11.41 24.40
N GLN A 6 -1.08 11.86 25.60
CA GLN A 6 -0.40 11.50 26.84
C GLN A 6 -0.51 10.00 27.15
N TYR A 7 -1.68 9.39 26.93
CA TYR A 7 -1.85 7.95 27.11
C TYR A 7 -1.04 7.15 26.08
N LEU A 8 -0.99 7.59 24.82
CA LEU A 8 -0.17 6.95 23.77
C LEU A 8 1.34 7.07 24.04
N GLN A 9 1.81 8.22 24.51
CA GLN A 9 3.22 8.38 24.90
C GLN A 9 3.60 7.49 26.08
N LYS A 10 2.68 7.30 27.03
CA LYS A 10 2.87 6.33 28.12
C LYS A 10 2.89 4.90 27.61
N ALA A 11 1.98 4.53 26.71
CA ALA A 11 1.95 3.21 26.09
C ALA A 11 3.27 2.89 25.38
N LEU A 12 3.73 3.76 24.47
CA LEU A 12 5.00 3.60 23.77
C LEU A 12 6.21 3.49 24.71
N LYS A 13 6.21 4.25 25.81
CA LYS A 13 7.28 4.19 26.82
C LYS A 13 7.27 2.88 27.62
N ILE A 14 6.10 2.31 27.85
CA ILE A 14 5.96 0.99 28.50
C ILE A 14 6.38 -0.10 27.52
N GLU A 15 5.89 -0.05 26.29
CA GLU A 15 6.23 -0.99 25.22
C GLU A 15 7.74 -1.07 24.97
N GLY A 16 8.44 0.08 24.93
CA GLY A 16 9.90 0.11 24.77
C GLY A 16 10.71 -0.46 25.95
N ARG A 17 10.05 -0.84 27.06
CA ARG A 17 10.66 -1.48 28.23
C ARG A 17 10.28 -2.95 28.37
N LEU A 18 9.34 -3.43 27.56
CA LEU A 18 8.89 -4.81 27.59
C LEU A 18 9.67 -5.63 26.55
N GLU A 19 10.06 -6.86 26.93
CA GLU A 19 10.70 -7.79 26.01
C GLU A 19 9.73 -8.32 24.94
N LYS A 20 8.43 -8.32 25.25
CA LYS A 20 7.36 -8.73 24.33
C LYS A 20 6.16 -7.80 24.47
N VAL A 21 5.74 -7.27 23.33
CA VAL A 21 4.55 -6.41 23.21
C VAL A 21 3.58 -7.10 22.28
N ASP A 22 2.32 -7.19 22.68
CA ASP A 22 1.26 -7.68 21.80
C ASP A 22 0.87 -6.56 20.82
N ASN A 23 1.09 -6.82 19.53
CA ASN A 23 0.66 -5.98 18.40
C ASN A 23 1.22 -4.54 18.42
N PRO A 24 2.54 -4.34 18.51
CA PRO A 24 3.14 -3.01 18.62
C PRO A 24 2.79 -2.10 17.43
N ALA A 25 2.50 -2.67 16.26
CA ALA A 25 2.06 -1.91 15.09
C ALA A 25 0.75 -1.12 15.33
N ASP A 26 -0.19 -1.66 16.10
CA ASP A 26 -1.49 -1.03 16.33
C ASP A 26 -1.33 0.25 17.17
N THR A 27 -0.45 0.22 18.18
CA THR A 27 -0.09 1.41 18.98
C THR A 27 0.51 2.51 18.11
N HIS A 28 1.40 2.14 17.18
CA HIS A 28 1.98 3.07 16.23
C HIS A 28 0.95 3.66 15.26
N LEU A 29 -0.03 2.88 14.78
CA LEU A 29 -1.11 3.41 13.94
C LEU A 29 -2.02 4.39 14.70
N ASN A 30 -2.32 4.09 15.96
CA ASN A 30 -3.07 5.01 16.83
C ASN A 30 -2.29 6.32 17.07
N ALA A 31 -0.97 6.24 17.28
CA ALA A 31 -0.11 7.40 17.38
C ALA A 31 -0.10 8.24 16.09
N CYS A 32 -0.01 7.58 14.93
CA CYS A 32 -0.13 8.25 13.63
C CYS A 32 -1.44 9.05 13.52
N ALA A 33 -2.58 8.43 13.82
CA ALA A 33 -3.89 9.08 13.72
C ALA A 33 -3.99 10.31 14.63
N VAL A 34 -3.56 10.21 15.89
CA VAL A 34 -3.60 11.34 16.84
C VAL A 34 -2.64 12.45 16.41
N LEU A 35 -1.42 12.12 15.97
CA LEU A 35 -0.45 13.12 15.52
C LEU A 35 -0.90 13.82 14.24
N SER A 36 -1.54 13.09 13.31
CA SER A 36 -2.13 13.65 12.09
C SER A 36 -3.22 14.66 12.42
N GLN A 37 -4.13 14.34 13.34
CA GLN A 37 -5.17 15.27 13.81
C GLN A 37 -4.60 16.52 14.51
N LEU A 38 -3.39 16.44 15.07
CA LEU A 38 -2.66 17.58 15.65
C LEU A 38 -1.86 18.37 14.62
N GLY A 39 -1.93 18.03 13.33
CA GLY A 39 -1.14 18.65 12.26
C GLY A 39 0.35 18.27 12.28
N ARG A 40 0.75 17.30 13.11
CA ARG A 40 2.14 16.84 13.27
C ARG A 40 2.46 15.73 12.26
N HIS A 41 2.29 16.03 10.97
CA HIS A 41 2.34 15.05 9.89
C HIS A 41 3.67 14.33 9.74
N GLN A 42 4.80 14.99 10.02
CA GLN A 42 6.11 14.33 9.96
C GLN A 42 6.27 13.25 11.05
N SER A 43 5.87 13.54 12.29
CA SER A 43 5.86 12.54 13.36
C SER A 43 4.82 11.45 13.09
N ALA A 44 3.65 11.80 12.56
CA ALA A 44 2.62 10.82 12.19
C ALA A 44 3.16 9.80 11.15
N LEU A 45 3.86 10.31 10.13
CA LEU A 45 4.49 9.49 9.10
C LEU A 45 5.52 8.50 9.69
N GLU A 46 6.36 8.95 10.62
CA GLU A 46 7.35 8.09 11.29
C GLU A 46 6.69 6.94 12.06
N HIS A 47 5.59 7.22 12.77
CA HIS A 47 4.82 6.17 13.44
C HIS A 47 4.18 5.20 12.45
N ALA A 48 3.58 5.68 11.36
CA ALA A 48 3.00 4.81 10.34
C ALA A 48 4.05 3.92 9.65
N GLN A 49 5.26 4.44 9.41
CA GLN A 49 6.39 3.68 8.88
C GLN A 49 6.90 2.63 9.87
N SER A 50 6.92 2.96 11.17
CA SER A 50 7.28 1.99 12.22
C SER A 50 6.28 0.84 12.27
N ALA A 51 4.98 1.14 12.21
CA ALA A 51 3.93 0.11 12.11
C ALA A 51 4.11 -0.77 10.87
N LEU A 52 4.44 -0.17 9.71
CA LEU A 52 4.69 -0.90 8.48
C LEU A 52 5.83 -1.91 8.64
N ILE A 53 6.95 -1.51 9.25
CA ILE A 53 8.12 -2.38 9.47
C ILE A 53 7.73 -3.55 10.37
N LEU A 54 7.10 -3.27 11.51
CA LEU A 54 6.67 -4.31 12.47
C LEU A 54 5.71 -5.33 11.83
N LEU A 55 4.75 -4.87 11.02
CA LEU A 55 3.82 -5.76 10.31
C LEU A 55 4.52 -6.59 9.24
N GLN A 56 5.50 -6.02 8.54
CA GLN A 56 6.29 -6.76 7.56
C GLN A 56 7.16 -7.83 8.22
N GLU A 57 7.77 -7.52 9.35
CA GLU A 57 8.51 -8.50 10.15
C GLU A 57 7.58 -9.60 10.65
N GLU A 58 6.43 -9.26 11.23
CA GLU A 58 5.44 -10.24 11.71
C GLU A 58 4.95 -11.17 10.59
N LEU A 59 4.67 -10.63 9.41
CA LEU A 59 4.08 -11.39 8.29
C LEU A 59 5.12 -12.14 7.45
N PHE A 60 6.36 -11.65 7.37
CA PHE A 60 7.34 -12.12 6.38
C PHE A 60 8.68 -12.59 6.97
N ASN A 61 9.04 -12.31 8.24
CA ASN A 61 10.23 -12.92 8.86
C ASN A 61 10.02 -14.37 9.29
N GLY A 62 8.76 -14.84 9.40
CA GLY A 62 8.44 -16.24 9.73
C GLY A 62 8.43 -17.19 8.53
N VAL A 63 8.67 -16.70 7.32
CA VAL A 63 8.66 -17.54 6.10
C VAL A 63 9.98 -18.30 5.99
N ASN A 64 10.10 -19.37 6.76
CA ASN A 64 11.15 -20.36 6.56
C ASN A 64 10.82 -21.11 5.26
N PRO A 65 11.65 -21.04 4.19
CA PRO A 65 11.34 -21.66 2.89
C PRO A 65 11.26 -23.20 2.93
N LEU A 66 11.55 -23.80 4.08
CA LEU A 66 11.61 -25.24 4.33
C LEU A 66 10.40 -25.77 5.11
N GLN A 67 9.43 -24.92 5.44
CA GLN A 67 8.22 -25.32 6.16
C GLN A 67 7.04 -25.27 5.18
N ASP A 68 6.71 -26.45 4.61
CA ASP A 68 5.62 -26.66 3.64
C ASP A 68 4.22 -26.28 4.17
N GLU A 69 4.10 -25.95 5.47
CA GLU A 69 2.86 -25.59 6.16
C GLU A 69 2.92 -24.14 6.67
N ALA A 70 3.33 -23.19 5.82
CA ALA A 70 3.23 -21.78 6.18
C ALA A 70 1.74 -21.38 6.23
N GLU A 71 1.19 -21.27 7.43
CA GLU A 71 -0.17 -20.79 7.66
C GLU A 71 -0.36 -19.47 6.88
N PRO A 72 -1.40 -19.36 6.04
CA PRO A 72 -1.58 -18.19 5.20
C PRO A 72 -1.58 -16.92 6.07
N PRO A 73 -0.92 -15.83 5.62
CA PRO A 73 -0.83 -14.62 6.41
C PRO A 73 -2.22 -14.16 6.84
N LYS A 74 -2.38 -13.96 8.16
CA LYS A 74 -3.68 -13.67 8.77
C LYS A 74 -4.32 -12.47 8.08
N ALA A 75 -5.52 -12.67 7.53
CA ALA A 75 -6.25 -11.64 6.79
C ALA A 75 -6.36 -10.33 7.60
N ASP A 76 -6.56 -10.42 8.91
CA ASP A 76 -6.59 -9.28 9.82
C ASP A 76 -5.27 -8.48 9.81
N ARG A 77 -4.11 -9.16 9.79
CA ARG A 77 -2.81 -8.48 9.74
C ARG A 77 -2.52 -7.87 8.38
N ILE A 78 -2.96 -8.51 7.30
CA ILE A 78 -2.91 -7.93 5.96
C ILE A 78 -3.80 -6.68 5.89
N ALA A 79 -4.96 -6.70 6.52
CA ALA A 79 -5.83 -5.53 6.66
C ALA A 79 -5.12 -4.39 7.41
N VAL A 80 -4.47 -4.67 8.54
CA VAL A 80 -3.69 -3.67 9.29
C VAL A 80 -2.50 -3.15 8.48
N LEU A 81 -1.78 -4.02 7.76
CA LEU A 81 -0.69 -3.63 6.85
C LEU A 81 -1.17 -2.68 5.74
N SER A 82 -2.35 -2.96 5.19
CA SER A 82 -3.00 -2.14 4.19
C SER A 82 -3.39 -0.76 4.75
N ILE A 83 -3.88 -0.71 6.00
CA ILE A 83 -4.15 0.54 6.72
C ILE A 83 -2.85 1.34 6.94
N ALA A 84 -1.74 0.68 7.29
CA ALA A 84 -0.45 1.36 7.43
C ALA A 84 0.00 2.05 6.13
N TYR A 85 -0.13 1.36 4.98
CA TYR A 85 0.14 1.99 3.68
C TYR A 85 -0.79 3.17 3.38
N HIS A 86 -2.07 3.07 3.74
CA HIS A 86 -3.01 4.17 3.60
C HIS A 86 -2.59 5.39 4.41
N ASN A 87 -2.28 5.20 5.70
CA ASN A 87 -1.86 6.30 6.59
C ASN A 87 -0.56 6.95 6.10
N ILE A 88 0.43 6.16 5.66
CA ILE A 88 1.66 6.70 5.04
C ILE A 88 1.33 7.58 3.83
N GLY A 89 0.41 7.10 2.97
CA GLY A 89 -0.03 7.85 1.79
C GLY A 89 -0.68 9.19 2.15
N VAL A 90 -1.55 9.21 3.16
CA VAL A 90 -2.23 10.41 3.67
C VAL A 90 -1.21 11.41 4.23
N GLU A 91 -0.30 10.97 5.10
CA GLU A 91 0.71 11.86 5.69
C GLU A 91 1.67 12.40 4.62
N GLN A 92 2.00 11.61 3.59
CA GLN A 92 2.77 12.09 2.45
C GLN A 92 2.02 13.15 1.64
N GLU A 93 0.69 13.09 1.51
CA GLU A 93 -0.10 14.16 0.87
C GLU A 93 -0.06 15.46 1.69
N PHE A 94 -0.22 15.39 3.00
CA PHE A 94 -0.09 16.54 3.88
C PHE A 94 1.31 17.19 3.80
N LEU A 95 2.35 16.37 3.66
CA LEU A 95 3.74 16.81 3.48
C LEU A 95 4.08 17.20 2.03
N LYS A 96 3.09 17.22 1.11
CA LYS A 96 3.26 17.54 -0.32
C LYS A 96 4.22 16.60 -1.07
N LYS A 97 4.49 15.41 -0.53
CA LYS A 97 5.33 14.36 -1.13
C LYS A 97 4.48 13.47 -2.05
N PHE A 98 3.86 14.05 -3.07
CA PHE A 98 2.78 13.38 -3.81
C PHE A 98 3.21 12.12 -4.58
N ASP A 99 4.40 12.11 -5.18
CA ASP A 99 4.90 10.91 -5.88
C ASP A 99 5.10 9.74 -4.92
N GLN A 100 5.58 10.03 -3.70
CA GLN A 100 5.74 9.02 -2.65
C GLN A 100 4.38 8.51 -2.17
N SER A 101 3.42 9.41 -1.95
CA SER A 101 2.05 9.06 -1.57
C SER A 101 1.42 8.07 -2.56
N LEU A 102 1.53 8.38 -3.86
CA LEU A 102 0.99 7.51 -4.90
C LEU A 102 1.67 6.13 -4.92
N SER A 103 2.96 6.07 -4.61
CA SER A 103 3.70 4.80 -4.49
C SER A 103 3.19 3.99 -3.29
N SER A 104 3.03 4.63 -2.13
CA SER A 104 2.53 4.00 -0.90
C SER A 104 1.13 3.42 -1.09
N TYR A 105 0.19 4.20 -1.65
CA TYR A 105 -1.15 3.70 -1.93
C TYR A 105 -1.15 2.53 -2.92
N ARG A 106 -0.31 2.55 -3.96
CA ARG A 106 -0.23 1.43 -4.91
C ARG A 106 0.24 0.14 -4.25
N LYS A 107 1.25 0.22 -3.39
CA LYS A 107 1.73 -0.95 -2.62
C LYS A 107 0.62 -1.49 -1.72
N GLY A 108 -0.10 -0.61 -1.02
CA GLY A 108 -1.25 -1.00 -0.20
C GLY A 108 -2.34 -1.70 -1.02
N VAL A 109 -2.70 -1.16 -2.20
CA VAL A 109 -3.67 -1.80 -3.12
C VAL A 109 -3.17 -3.16 -3.58
N GLU A 110 -1.91 -3.29 -4.00
CA GLU A 110 -1.34 -4.54 -4.48
C GLU A 110 -1.40 -5.64 -3.41
N VAL A 111 -1.03 -5.31 -2.17
CA VAL A 111 -1.09 -6.23 -1.04
C VAL A 111 -2.54 -6.60 -0.72
N ALA A 112 -3.43 -5.62 -0.60
CA ALA A 112 -4.83 -5.85 -0.27
C ALA A 112 -5.56 -6.67 -1.36
N GLU A 113 -5.37 -6.35 -2.65
CA GLU A 113 -5.94 -7.11 -3.77
C GLU A 113 -5.44 -8.56 -3.79
N ARG A 114 -4.15 -8.78 -3.52
CA ARG A 114 -3.54 -10.11 -3.57
C ARG A 114 -4.04 -11.03 -2.46
N TYR A 115 -4.21 -10.52 -1.25
CA TYR A 115 -4.44 -11.35 -0.07
C TYR A 115 -5.87 -11.26 0.49
N LEU A 116 -6.55 -10.12 0.35
CA LEU A 116 -7.94 -9.93 0.81
C LEU A 116 -8.95 -10.03 -0.33
N GLY A 117 -8.48 -9.84 -1.56
CA GLY A 117 -9.31 -9.81 -2.76
C GLY A 117 -9.79 -8.41 -3.14
N PRO A 118 -10.29 -8.26 -4.38
CA PRO A 118 -10.65 -6.96 -4.95
C PRO A 118 -11.90 -6.32 -4.33
N ASP A 119 -12.82 -7.12 -3.79
CA ASP A 119 -14.10 -6.66 -3.26
C ASP A 119 -14.05 -6.36 -1.74
N HIS A 120 -12.92 -6.65 -1.09
CA HIS A 120 -12.73 -6.35 0.32
C HIS A 120 -12.78 -4.84 0.58
N SER A 121 -13.45 -4.42 1.65
CA SER A 121 -13.71 -3.00 1.98
C SER A 121 -12.44 -2.15 2.04
N ILE A 122 -11.37 -2.71 2.62
CA ILE A 122 -10.05 -2.06 2.70
C ILE A 122 -9.42 -1.89 1.31
N THR A 123 -9.49 -2.91 0.46
CA THR A 123 -8.98 -2.86 -0.91
C THR A 123 -9.67 -1.75 -1.71
N VAL A 124 -10.99 -1.67 -1.62
CA VAL A 124 -11.80 -0.63 -2.26
C VAL A 124 -11.41 0.76 -1.76
N THR A 125 -11.25 0.92 -0.44
CA THR A 125 -10.87 2.20 0.19
C THR A 125 -9.49 2.67 -0.26
N LEU A 126 -8.50 1.76 -0.29
CA LEU A 126 -7.16 2.04 -0.78
C LEU A 126 -7.15 2.41 -2.27
N ARG A 127 -7.93 1.70 -3.09
CA ARG A 127 -8.03 1.99 -4.53
C ARG A 127 -8.63 3.37 -4.77
N ASN A 128 -9.68 3.73 -4.03
CA ASN A 128 -10.28 5.06 -4.09
C ASN A 128 -9.27 6.15 -3.70
N SER A 129 -8.50 5.92 -2.63
CA SER A 129 -7.44 6.83 -2.18
C SER A 129 -6.34 7.00 -3.24
N CYS A 130 -5.88 5.89 -3.84
CA CYS A 130 -4.91 5.91 -4.93
C CYS A 130 -5.39 6.70 -6.16
N VAL A 131 -6.67 6.56 -6.51
CA VAL A 131 -7.29 7.32 -7.61
C VAL A 131 -7.38 8.80 -7.26
N ALA A 132 -7.79 9.14 -6.04
CA ALA A 132 -7.88 10.52 -5.55
C ALA A 132 -6.50 11.21 -5.58
N ALA A 133 -5.48 10.58 -5.00
CA ALA A 133 -4.11 11.09 -4.98
C ALA A 133 -3.56 11.32 -6.40
N ARG A 134 -3.82 10.39 -7.33
CA ARG A 134 -3.43 10.54 -8.73
C ARG A 134 -4.12 11.73 -9.39
N ARG A 135 -5.41 11.94 -9.13
CA ARG A 135 -6.16 13.11 -9.65
C ARG A 135 -5.60 14.41 -9.08
N ALA A 136 -5.28 14.44 -7.79
CA ALA A 136 -4.70 15.61 -7.14
C ALA A 136 -3.35 16.02 -7.74
N ILE A 137 -2.49 15.05 -8.07
CA ILE A 137 -1.22 15.30 -8.78
C ILE A 137 -1.45 15.94 -10.14
N VAL A 138 -2.35 15.35 -10.95
CA VAL A 138 -2.64 15.86 -12.30
C VAL A 138 -3.28 17.25 -12.27
N ALA A 139 -4.09 17.55 -11.25
CA ALA A 139 -4.70 18.87 -11.09
C ALA A 139 -3.68 19.94 -10.67
N LYS A 140 -2.61 19.57 -9.95
CA LYS A 140 -1.56 20.48 -9.47
C LYS A 140 -0.40 20.66 -10.45
N ASP A 141 -0.21 19.73 -11.39
CA ASP A 141 0.82 19.80 -12.43
C ASP A 141 0.23 19.49 -13.83
N PRO A 142 -0.04 20.53 -14.65
CA PRO A 142 -0.52 20.36 -16.02
C PRO A 142 0.42 19.56 -16.93
N GLN A 143 1.73 19.52 -16.65
CA GLN A 143 2.71 18.77 -17.44
C GLN A 143 2.73 17.27 -17.09
N ALA A 144 2.36 16.89 -15.87
CA ALA A 144 2.19 15.49 -15.46
C ALA A 144 1.06 14.77 -16.22
N ARG A 145 0.06 15.52 -16.71
CA ARG A 145 -1.05 15.03 -17.55
C ARG A 145 -0.54 14.30 -18.80
N THR A 146 0.50 14.82 -19.44
CA THR A 146 1.10 14.27 -20.67
C THR A 146 1.92 13.00 -20.40
N GLN A 147 2.55 12.87 -19.23
CA GLN A 147 3.37 11.72 -18.87
C GLN A 147 2.56 10.50 -18.39
N LEU A 148 1.43 10.73 -17.72
CA LEU A 148 0.52 9.65 -17.31
C LEU A 148 -0.25 9.06 -18.50
N GLU A 149 -0.65 9.88 -19.47
CA GLU A 149 -1.31 9.41 -20.70
C GLU A 149 -0.36 8.61 -21.61
N SER A 150 0.92 9.02 -21.70
CA SER A 150 1.92 8.29 -22.49
C SER A 150 2.29 6.94 -21.88
N LYS A 151 2.33 6.80 -20.55
CA LYS A 151 2.46 5.49 -19.86
C LYS A 151 1.25 4.57 -20.10
N LYS A 152 0.03 5.11 -20.10
CA LYS A 152 -1.21 4.36 -20.39
C LYS A 152 -1.25 3.85 -21.84
N LYS A 153 -0.77 4.66 -22.81
CA LYS A 153 -0.63 4.26 -24.23
C LYS A 153 0.47 3.21 -24.44
N LYS A 154 1.62 3.29 -23.74
CA LYS A 154 2.68 2.26 -23.78
C LYS A 154 2.21 0.90 -23.23
N GLY A 155 1.44 0.89 -22.14
CA GLY A 155 0.83 -0.35 -21.60
C GLY A 155 -0.18 -1.00 -22.56
N LYS A 156 -1.03 -0.19 -23.23
CA LYS A 156 -1.98 -0.69 -24.23
C LYS A 156 -1.30 -1.21 -25.51
N LYS A 157 -0.20 -0.61 -25.96
CA LYS A 157 0.58 -1.11 -27.11
C LYS A 157 1.27 -2.45 -26.81
N LYS A 158 1.74 -2.67 -25.57
CA LYS A 158 2.37 -3.95 -25.17
C LYS A 158 1.37 -5.11 -25.13
N ALA A 159 0.11 -4.84 -24.80
CA ALA A 159 -0.97 -5.84 -24.79
C ALA A 159 -1.49 -6.21 -26.20
N LYS A 160 -1.38 -5.31 -27.20
CA LYS A 160 -1.85 -5.53 -28.58
C LYS A 160 -0.81 -6.18 -29.52
N GLY A 161 0.40 -6.48 -29.04
CA GLY A 161 1.51 -7.00 -29.86
C GLY A 161 1.73 -8.52 -29.85
N LYS A 162 0.89 -9.31 -29.17
CA LYS A 162 0.98 -10.78 -29.14
C LYS A 162 -0.29 -11.44 -29.70
N VAL A 163 -0.55 -11.25 -30.99
CA VAL A 163 -1.31 -12.22 -31.79
C VAL A 163 -0.66 -12.24 -33.17
N LYS A 164 0.22 -13.22 -33.43
CA LYS A 164 0.66 -13.51 -34.79
C LYS A 164 -0.42 -14.39 -35.44
N PRO A 165 -0.92 -14.06 -36.63
CA PRO A 165 -1.68 -15.00 -37.44
C PRO A 165 -0.67 -15.90 -38.18
N GLU A 166 -0.71 -17.21 -37.93
CA GLU A 166 0.00 -18.16 -38.80
C GLU A 166 -0.85 -18.39 -40.05
N THR A 167 -0.32 -17.90 -41.17
CA THR A 167 -0.89 -17.95 -42.51
C THR A 167 -0.79 -19.35 -43.12
N GLY A 168 -1.88 -19.78 -43.76
CA GLY A 168 -2.00 -21.08 -44.41
C GLY A 168 -1.06 -21.29 -45.59
N GLY A 169 -0.57 -22.52 -45.72
CA GLY A 169 0.02 -23.07 -46.93
C GLY A 169 -1.04 -23.86 -47.71
N MET A 170 -1.47 -23.34 -48.85
CA MET A 170 -2.14 -24.11 -49.90
C MET A 170 -1.10 -25.00 -50.59
N ILE A 171 -1.42 -26.29 -50.71
CA ILE A 171 -0.79 -27.20 -51.68
C ILE A 171 -1.92 -27.90 -52.43
N SER A 172 -1.92 -27.73 -53.75
CA SER A 172 -2.96 -28.07 -54.72
C SER A 172 -3.20 -29.57 -54.91
N PRO A 173 -4.35 -29.97 -55.53
CA PRO A 173 -4.63 -31.34 -55.92
C PRO A 173 -4.28 -31.60 -57.39
N ARG A 174 -3.82 -32.82 -57.72
CA ARG A 174 -4.12 -33.59 -58.97
C ARG A 174 -3.27 -34.86 -59.05
N GLY A 175 -3.91 -35.97 -59.41
CA GLY A 175 -3.29 -37.25 -59.77
C GLY A 175 -3.98 -38.42 -59.09
#